data_AF-K1ZAJ6-F1
#
_entry.id   AF-K1ZAJ6-F1
#
_cell.length_a   1.000
_cell.length_b   1.000
_cell.length_c   1.000
_cell.angle_alpha   90.00
_cell.angle_beta   90.00
_cell.angle_gamma   90.00
#
_symmetry.space_group_name_H-M   'P 1'
#
loop_
_entity.id
_entity.type
_entity.pdbx_description
1 polymer ?
#
loop_
_entity_poly.entity_id
_entity_poly.type
_entity_poly.pdbx_seq_one_letter_code
_entity_poly.pdbx_strand_id
1 'polypeptide(L)'
;MLRAINRYSLFLLILTFLLLSFPLTTSRAVAASQKSAFSQGMVVTQDRWASEAGLQVLKDGGNAVDAAVTIGFVLAVTLPQAGNIGGGG
;
A
#
# COMPACT_ATOMS: atom_id res chain seq x y z
N MET A 1 49.01 16.10 1.34
CA MET A 1 48.43 17.23 2.11
C MET A 1 47.08 16.78 2.69
N LEU A 2 47.05 16.28 3.94
CA LEU A 2 45.79 15.97 4.62
C LEU A 2 45.16 17.27 5.12
N ARG A 3 43.95 17.60 4.65
CA ARG A 3 43.20 18.77 5.16
C ARG A 3 42.87 18.52 6.63
N ALA A 4 43.27 19.44 7.50
CA ALA A 4 42.88 19.42 8.91
C ALA A 4 41.34 19.42 9.01
N ILE A 5 40.77 18.34 9.57
CA ILE A 5 39.33 18.20 9.76
C ILE A 5 38.90 19.15 10.89
N ASN A 6 38.01 20.08 10.58
CA ASN A 6 37.48 21.03 11.55
C ASN A 6 36.61 20.32 12.60
N ARG A 7 36.68 20.74 13.87
CA ARG A 7 35.92 20.16 14.99
C ARG A 7 34.41 20.06 14.72
N TYR A 8 33.86 21.03 13.98
CA TYR A 8 32.44 21.02 13.58
C TYR A 8 32.13 19.95 12.53
N SER A 9 33.07 19.67 11.62
CA SER A 9 32.92 18.63 10.60
C SER A 9 32.93 17.23 11.23
N LEU A 10 33.72 17.03 12.29
CA LEU A 10 33.73 15.79 13.05
C LEU A 10 32.40 15.59 13.81
N PHE A 11 31.90 16.65 14.44
CA PHE A 11 30.62 16.62 15.15
C PHE A 11 29.44 16.29 14.22
N LEU A 12 29.37 16.90 13.03
CA LEU A 12 28.32 16.60 12.06
C LEU A 12 28.36 15.15 11.57
N LEU A 13 29.56 14.61 11.31
CA LEU A 13 29.71 13.20 10.91
C LEU A 13 29.20 12.24 11.99
N ILE A 14 29.50 12.52 13.27
CA ILE A 14 29.03 11.70 14.39
C ILE A 14 27.51 11.78 14.51
N LEU A 15 26.92 12.97 14.37
CA LEU A 15 25.47 13.15 14.43
C LEU A 15 24.75 12.42 13.28
N THR A 16 25.27 12.50 12.06
CA THR A 16 24.72 11.76 10.92
C THR A 16 24.81 10.25 11.13
N PHE A 17 25.94 9.77 11.66
CA PHE A 17 26.11 8.35 11.97
C PHE A 17 25.16 7.88 13.07
N LEU A 18 24.95 8.70 14.11
CA LEU A 18 24.02 8.41 15.20
C LEU A 18 22.55 8.34 14.71
N LEU A 19 22.16 9.27 13.83
CA LEU A 19 20.83 9.29 13.22
C LEU A 19 20.60 8.10 12.28
N LEU A 20 21.61 7.66 11.54
CA LEU A 20 21.54 6.47 10.69
C LEU A 20 21.49 5.16 11.49
N SER A 21 22.08 5.15 12.69
CA SER A 21 22.20 3.96 13.54
C SER A 21 20.96 3.69 14.39
N PHE A 22 19.97 4.59 14.38
CA PHE A 22 18.73 4.39 15.11
C PHE A 22 17.87 3.38 14.33
N PRO A 23 17.69 2.13 14.81
CA PRO A 23 16.78 1.22 14.15
C PRO A 23 15.38 1.84 14.26
N LEU A 24 14.74 2.10 13.11
CA LEU A 24 13.29 2.27 13.07
C LEU A 24 12.68 0.91 13.44
N THR A 25 12.68 0.59 14.73
CA THR A 25 11.91 -0.51 15.30
C THR A 25 10.45 -0.11 15.18
N THR A 26 9.92 -0.27 13.97
CA THR A 26 8.49 -0.34 13.75
C THR A 26 8.03 -1.55 14.55
N SER A 27 7.39 -1.27 15.68
CA SER A 27 6.77 -2.29 16.50
C SER A 27 5.78 -3.03 15.61
N ARG A 28 6.17 -4.19 15.08
CA ARG A 28 5.23 -5.11 14.43
C ARG A 28 4.37 -5.64 15.54
N ALA A 29 3.31 -4.91 15.87
CA ALA A 29 2.17 -5.48 16.55
C ALA A 29 1.86 -6.77 15.77
N VAL A 30 2.04 -7.91 16.43
CA VAL A 30 1.61 -9.20 15.92
C VAL A 30 0.10 -9.10 15.87
N ALA A 31 -0.42 -8.60 14.75
CA ALA A 31 -1.81 -8.74 14.40
C ALA A 31 -2.05 -10.24 14.42
N ALA A 32 -2.84 -10.69 15.39
CA ALA A 32 -3.21 -12.08 15.56
C ALA A 32 -3.52 -12.65 14.17
N SER A 33 -2.78 -13.68 13.78
CA SER A 33 -2.99 -14.37 12.51
C SER A 33 -4.34 -15.09 12.62
N GLN A 34 -5.43 -14.35 12.40
CA GLN A 34 -6.65 -14.97 11.93
C GLN A 34 -6.29 -15.54 10.57
N LYS A 35 -6.25 -16.87 10.51
CA LYS A 35 -6.18 -17.58 9.25
C LYS A 35 -7.33 -17.06 8.40
N SER A 36 -7.01 -16.19 7.45
CA SER A 36 -7.98 -15.69 6.48
C SER A 36 -8.67 -16.91 5.89
N ALA A 37 -10.01 -16.93 5.89
CA ALA A 37 -10.79 -18.00 5.25
C ALA A 37 -10.46 -18.11 3.74
N PHE A 38 -9.76 -17.12 3.19
CA PHE A 38 -9.38 -17.02 1.79
C PHE A 38 -7.87 -17.02 1.68
N SER A 39 -7.32 -17.99 0.94
CA SER A 39 -5.86 -18.17 0.81
C SER A 39 -5.25 -17.48 -0.42
N GLN A 40 -6.07 -16.97 -1.35
CA GLN A 40 -5.62 -16.50 -2.67
C GLN A 40 -6.06 -15.06 -3.01
N GLY A 41 -6.66 -14.34 -2.06
CA GLY A 41 -7.18 -12.98 -2.26
C GLY A 41 -8.66 -12.86 -1.93
N MET A 42 -9.13 -11.62 -1.73
CA MET A 42 -10.52 -11.31 -1.41
C MET A 42 -10.92 -10.01 -2.14
N VAL A 43 -12.14 -9.96 -2.64
CA VAL A 43 -12.74 -8.76 -3.24
C VAL A 43 -14.05 -8.45 -2.53
N VAL A 44 -14.17 -7.22 -2.02
CA VAL A 44 -15.37 -6.75 -1.31
C VAL A 44 -15.75 -5.38 -1.88
N THR A 45 -16.98 -5.26 -2.36
CA THR A 45 -17.55 -4.01 -2.86
C THR A 45 -19.03 -3.94 -2.48
N GLN A 46 -19.67 -2.78 -2.62
CA GLN A 46 -21.11 -2.63 -2.39
C GLN A 46 -21.96 -3.23 -3.54
N ASP A 47 -21.35 -3.48 -4.70
CA ASP A 47 -22.03 -3.96 -5.90
C ASP A 47 -21.56 -5.38 -6.27
N ARG A 48 -22.51 -6.30 -6.47
CA ARG A 48 -22.17 -7.70 -6.76
C ARG A 48 -21.33 -7.85 -8.03
N TRP A 49 -21.59 -7.02 -9.05
CA TRP A 49 -20.92 -7.14 -10.35
C TRP A 49 -19.49 -6.65 -10.28
N ALA A 50 -19.25 -5.57 -9.53
CA ALA A 50 -17.89 -5.09 -9.24
C ALA A 50 -17.08 -6.16 -8.47
N SER A 51 -17.68 -6.79 -7.47
CA SER A 51 -17.04 -7.90 -6.75
C SER A 51 -16.71 -9.10 -7.64
N GLU A 52 -17.64 -9.52 -8.50
CA GLU A 52 -17.46 -10.64 -9.43
C GLU A 52 -16.36 -10.34 -10.46
N ALA A 53 -16.38 -9.14 -11.04
CA ALA A 53 -15.39 -8.71 -12.03
C ALA A 53 -13.98 -8.62 -11.43
N GLY A 54 -13.84 -8.02 -10.24
CA GLY A 54 -12.55 -7.98 -9.53
C GLY A 54 -12.05 -9.38 -9.16
N LEU A 55 -12.95 -10.29 -8.76
CA LEU A 55 -12.59 -11.68 -8.48
C LEU A 55 -12.13 -12.42 -9.74
N GLN A 56 -12.76 -12.16 -10.89
CA GLN A 56 -12.37 -12.76 -12.16
C GLN A 56 -10.95 -12.32 -12.56
N VAL A 57 -10.61 -11.03 -12.41
CA VAL A 57 -9.25 -10.53 -12.66
C VAL A 57 -8.21 -11.23 -11.78
N LEU A 58 -8.50 -11.44 -10.49
CA LEU A 58 -7.60 -12.19 -9.61
C LEU A 58 -7.46 -13.66 -10.04
N LYS A 59 -8.55 -14.31 -10.47
CA LYS A 59 -8.53 -15.69 -10.98
C LYS A 59 -7.72 -15.81 -12.28
N ASP A 60 -7.74 -14.77 -13.11
CA ASP A 60 -7.03 -14.70 -14.38
C ASP A 60 -5.54 -14.32 -14.20
N GLY A 61 -5.07 -14.20 -12.96
CA GLY A 61 -3.67 -13.92 -12.62
C GLY A 61 -3.31 -12.43 -12.54
N GLY A 62 -4.31 -11.54 -12.61
CA GLY A 62 -4.14 -10.12 -12.34
C GLY A 62 -3.82 -9.85 -10.87
N ASN A 63 -3.15 -8.74 -10.59
CA ASN A 63 -2.82 -8.33 -9.24
C ASN A 63 -3.96 -7.51 -8.59
N ALA A 64 -3.78 -7.13 -7.32
CA ALA A 64 -4.78 -6.35 -6.57
C ALA A 64 -5.07 -4.97 -7.20
N VAL A 65 -4.10 -4.35 -7.86
CA VAL A 65 -4.26 -3.08 -8.57
C VAL A 65 -5.10 -3.27 -9.82
N ASP A 66 -4.86 -4.31 -10.60
CA ASP A 66 -5.66 -4.64 -11.80
C ASP A 66 -7.13 -4.88 -11.42
N ALA A 67 -7.36 -5.62 -10.34
CA ALA A 67 -8.68 -5.85 -9.78
C ALA A 67 -9.35 -4.54 -9.31
N ALA A 68 -8.61 -3.68 -8.60
CA ALA A 68 -9.13 -2.39 -8.12
C ALA A 68 -9.52 -1.43 -9.27
N VAL A 69 -8.70 -1.35 -10.32
CA VAL A 69 -8.99 -0.55 -11.52
C VAL A 69 -10.24 -1.08 -12.22
N THR A 70 -10.36 -2.41 -12.37
CA THR A 70 -11.54 -3.05 -12.94
C THR A 70 -12.80 -2.75 -12.13
N ILE A 71 -12.72 -2.86 -10.80
CA ILE A 71 -13.81 -2.51 -9.88
C ILE A 71 -14.24 -1.06 -10.08
N GLY A 72 -13.29 -0.12 -10.19
CA GLY A 72 -13.60 1.29 -10.42
C GLY A 72 -14.38 1.53 -11.71
N PHE A 73 -14.02 0.86 -12.81
CA PHE A 73 -14.77 0.95 -14.06
C PHE A 73 -16.16 0.32 -13.98
N VAL A 74 -16.31 -0.81 -13.30
CA VAL A 74 -17.63 -1.44 -13.13
C VAL A 74 -18.53 -0.55 -12.27
N LEU A 75 -18.03 -0.03 -11.15
CA LEU A 75 -18.79 0.86 -10.27
C LEU A 75 -19.21 2.15 -10.95
N ALA A 76 -18.40 2.68 -11.88
CA ALA A 76 -18.79 3.84 -12.67
C ALA A 76 -20.09 3.63 -13.45
N VAL A 77 -20.42 2.36 -13.77
CA VAL A 77 -21.64 1.96 -14.47
C VAL A 77 -22.71 1.46 -13.49
N THR A 78 -22.35 0.60 -12.54
CA THR A 78 -23.32 -0.11 -11.68
C THR A 78 -23.69 0.67 -10.43
N LEU A 79 -22.85 1.60 -9.98
CA LEU A 79 -23.07 2.43 -8.80
C LEU A 79 -22.66 3.89 -9.04
N PRO A 80 -23.27 4.60 -10.01
CA PRO A 80 -22.75 5.87 -10.48
C PRO A 80 -22.82 7.03 -9.48
N GLN A 81 -23.62 6.87 -8.42
CA GLN A 81 -23.75 7.83 -7.32
C GLN A 81 -22.60 7.77 -6.30
N ALA A 82 -21.70 6.78 -6.38
CA ALA A 82 -20.64 6.55 -5.37
C ALA A 82 -19.31 7.27 -5.66
N GLY A 83 -19.34 8.39 -6.39
CA GLY A 83 -18.15 9.10 -6.83
C GLY A 83 -17.50 8.41 -8.02
N ASN A 84 -17.65 9.01 -9.20
CA ASN A 84 -17.32 8.38 -10.48
C ASN A 84 -16.12 9.04 -11.19
N ILE A 85 -15.81 8.62 -12.43
CA ILE A 85 -14.73 9.16 -13.27
C ILE A 85 -14.73 10.70 -13.37
N GLY A 86 -15.89 11.35 -13.20
CA GLY A 86 -16.04 12.81 -13.17
C GLY A 86 -15.88 13.48 -11.80
N GLY A 87 -15.60 12.73 -10.73
CA GLY A 87 -15.53 13.21 -9.34
C GLY A 87 -16.80 12.95 -8.52
N GLY A 88 -16.71 13.16 -7.19
CA GLY A 88 -17.81 13.04 -6.23
C GLY A 88 -17.67 11.98 -5.13
N GLY A 89 -16.44 11.52 -4.86
CA GLY A 89 -16.09 10.60 -3.77
C GLY A 89 -14.89 11.09 -2.98
#